data_AF-A0AAI8NNJ0-F1
#
_entry.id   AF-A0AAI8NNJ0-F1
#
_cell.length_a   1.000
_cell.length_b   1.000
_cell.length_c   1.000
_cell.angle_alpha   90.00
_cell.angle_beta   90.00
_cell.angle_gamma   90.00
#
_symmetry.space_group_name_H-M   'P 1'
#
loop_
_entity.id
_entity.type
_entity.pdbx_description
1 polymer ?
#
loop_
_entity_poly.entity_id
_entity_poly.type
_entity_poly.pdbx_seq_one_letter_code
_entity_poly.pdbx_strand_id
1 'polypeptide(L)' 'MKVEITIDRQKKLPDGAVPALEKELLRRLDQNFNNCSLVIRRANSDGLTVLGGMDGDKKRVEEILQDTWESADDWFC' A
#
# COMPACT_ATOMS: atom_id res chain seq x y z
N MET A 1 3.18 3.22 -13.28
CA MET A 1 2.85 4.13 -12.15
C MET A 1 3.62 3.67 -10.92
N LYS A 2 4.08 4.60 -10.06
CA LYS A 2 4.81 4.24 -8.83
C LYS A 2 4.04 4.69 -7.59
N VAL A 3 3.79 3.75 -6.67
CA VAL A 3 3.12 3.99 -5.40
C VAL A 3 4.16 3.87 -4.29
N GLU A 4 4.27 4.90 -3.47
CA GLU A 4 5.12 4.92 -2.29
C GLU A 4 4.27 5.10 -1.04
N ILE A 5 4.46 4.21 -0.08
CA ILE A 5 3.79 4.23 1.21
C ILE A 5 4.83 4.41 2.30
N THR A 6 4.60 5.40 3.15
CA THR A 6 5.33 5.56 4.39
C THR A 6 4.43 5.14 5.54
N ILE A 7 4.95 4.31 6.43
CA ILE A 7 4.27 3.94 7.67
C ILE A 7 5.06 4.57 8.81
N ASP A 8 4.37 5.23 9.73
CA ASP A 8 5.01 5.79 10.92
C ASP A 8 5.76 4.69 11.68
N ARG A 9 7.06 4.93 11.89
CA ARG A 9 7.96 4.05 12.62
C ARG A 9 7.55 3.84 14.07
N GLN A 10 6.78 4.76 14.66
CA GLN A 10 6.25 4.64 16.02
C GLN A 10 5.11 3.63 16.14
N LYS A 11 4.38 3.35 15.04
CA LYS A 11 3.31 2.35 15.06
C LYS A 11 3.90 0.96 15.23
N LYS A 12 3.53 0.26 16.31
CA LYS A 12 3.90 -1.13 16.49
C LYS A 12 3.13 -1.99 15.49
N LEU A 13 3.85 -2.59 14.55
CA LEU A 13 3.32 -3.59 13.65
C LEU A 13 3.83 -4.97 14.07
N PRO A 14 3.02 -6.03 13.90
CA PRO A 14 3.50 -7.40 14.08
C PRO A 14 4.66 -7.73 13.14
N ASP A 15 5.45 -8.72 13.52
CA ASP A 15 6.52 -9.24 12.66
C ASP A 15 5.93 -9.77 11.36
N GLY A 16 6.54 -9.42 10.23
CA GLY A 16 6.05 -9.82 8.91
C GLY A 16 4.88 -8.98 8.36
N ALA A 17 4.32 -8.04 9.12
CA ALA A 17 3.21 -7.21 8.63
C ALA A 17 3.57 -6.36 7.40
N VAL A 18 4.75 -5.75 7.40
CA VAL A 18 5.23 -4.95 6.25
C VAL A 18 5.37 -5.78 4.97
N PRO A 19 6.12 -6.90 4.95
CA PRO A 19 6.24 -7.71 3.74
C PRO A 19 4.91 -8.37 3.32
N ALA A 20 4.04 -8.74 4.27
CA ALA A 20 2.72 -9.26 3.93
C ALA A 20 1.84 -8.19 3.28
N LEU A 21 1.83 -6.97 3.83
CA LEU A 21 1.11 -5.83 3.26
C LEU A 21 1.64 -5.49 1.87
N GLU A 22 2.97 -5.47 1.70
CA GLU A 22 3.59 -5.21 0.39
C GLU A 22 3.12 -6.23 -0.66
N LYS A 23 3.11 -7.52 -0.31
CA LYS A 23 2.68 -8.59 -1.21
C LYS A 23 1.20 -8.47 -1.60
N GLU A 24 0.32 -8.27 -0.62
CA GLU A 24 -1.12 -8.21 -0.90
C GLU A 24 -1.49 -6.93 -1.64
N LEU A 25 -0.94 -5.79 -1.23
CA LEU A 25 -1.22 -4.53 -1.88
C LEU A 25 -0.69 -4.50 -3.32
N LEU A 26 0.51 -5.05 -3.56
CA LEU A 26 1.05 -5.18 -4.92
C LEU A 26 0.13 -6.04 -5.79
N ARG A 27 -0.37 -7.17 -5.26
CA ARG A 27 -1.33 -8.03 -5.98
C ARG A 27 -2.59 -7.28 -6.40
N ARG A 28 -3.17 -6.48 -5.51
CA ARG A 28 -4.39 -5.68 -5.82
C ARG A 28 -4.12 -4.52 -6.75
N LEU A 29 -2.95 -3.90 -6.64
CA LEU A 29 -2.52 -2.84 -7.56
C LEU A 29 -2.34 -3.40 -8.98
N ASP A 30 -1.68 -4.57 -9.13
CA ASP A 30 -1.48 -5.21 -10.44
C ASP A 30 -2.80 -5.64 -11.11
N GLN A 31 -3.87 -5.87 -10.34
CA GLN A 31 -5.22 -6.15 -10.87
C GLN A 31 -5.93 -4.90 -11.41
N ASN A 32 -5.60 -3.72 -10.89
CA ASN A 32 -6.24 -2.45 -11.28
C ASN A 32 -5.37 -1.62 -12.23
N PHE A 33 -4.05 -1.80 -12.21
CA PHE A 33 -3.08 -1.01 -12.96
C PHE A 33 -2.05 -1.89 -13.64
N ASN A 34 -1.80 -1.66 -14.93
CA ASN A 34 -0.73 -2.35 -15.64
C ASN A 34 0.64 -1.74 -15.25
N ASN A 35 1.57 -2.58 -14.80
CA ASN A 35 2.96 -2.22 -14.55
C ASN A 35 3.14 -1.17 -13.42
N CYS A 36 2.64 -1.52 -12.23
CA CYS A 36 2.74 -0.71 -11.03
C CYS A 36 3.93 -1.14 -10.17
N SER A 37 4.68 -0.17 -9.64
CA SER A 37 5.74 -0.45 -8.65
C SER A 37 5.31 0.05 -7.27
N LEU A 38 5.34 -0.81 -6.27
CA LEU A 38 5.06 -0.46 -4.88
C LEU A 38 6.37 -0.36 -4.08
N VAL A 39 6.47 0.64 -3.20
CA VAL A 39 7.54 0.75 -2.21
C VAL A 39 6.93 1.08 -0.86
N ILE A 40 7.12 0.21 0.13
CA ILE A 40 6.73 0.48 1.52
C ILE A 40 7.98 0.75 2.35
N ARG A 41 7.98 1.87 3.08
CA ARG A 41 9.10 2.25 3.97
C ARG A 41 8.60 2.76 5.32
N ARG A 42 9.46 2.69 6.33
CA ARG A 42 9.21 3.27 7.66
C ARG A 42 9.70 4.71 7.69
N ALA A 43 8.86 5.64 8.13
CA ALA A 43 9.19 7.07 8.20
C ALA A 43 8.71 7.70 9.53
N ASN A 44 8.82 9.01 9.68
CA ASN A 44 8.33 9.74 10.87
C ASN A 44 6.81 9.95 10.88
N SER A 45 6.13 9.68 9.76
CA SER A 45 4.69 9.86 9.61
C SER A 45 4.16 8.90 8.54
N ASP A 46 2.87 8.60 8.61
CA ASP A 46 2.21 7.90 7.52
C ASP A 46 2.07 8.80 6.30
N GLY A 47 2.01 8.19 5.12
CA GLY A 47 1.89 8.91 3.86
C GLY A 47 1.69 7.98 2.69
N LEU A 48 1.02 8.50 1.66
CA LEU A 48 0.81 7.85 0.39
C LEU A 48 1.18 8.84 -0.71
N THR A 49 2.09 8.42 -1.60
CA THR A 49 2.49 9.19 -2.77
C THR A 49 2.32 8.34 -4.01
N VAL A 50 1.65 8.89 -5.03
CA VAL A 50 1.48 8.24 -6.33
C VAL A 50 2.20 9.10 -7.37
N LEU A 51 3.18 8.51 -8.05
CA LEU A 51 4.02 9.15 -9.06
C LEU A 51 3.69 8.58 -10.44
N GLY A 52 3.46 9.48 -11.40
CA GLY A 52 3.17 9.10 -12.80
C GLY A 52 1.81 8.41 -12.97
N GLY A 53 0.84 8.70 -12.11
CA GLY A 53 -0.58 8.38 -12.30
C GLY A 53 -1.36 9.59 -12.83
N MET A 54 -2.54 9.35 -13.40
CA MET A 54 -3.48 10.37 -13.86
C MET A 54 -4.37 10.89 -12.71
N ASP A 55 -5.07 11.99 -12.95
CA ASP A 55 -6.11 12.48 -12.04
C ASP A 55 -7.17 11.39 -11.84
N GLY A 56 -7.25 10.85 -10.62
CA GLY A 56 -8.13 9.74 -10.25
C GLY A 56 -7.40 8.49 -9.79
N ASP A 57 -6.19 8.23 -10.30
CA ASP A 57 -5.40 7.06 -9.91
C ASP A 57 -5.05 7.10 -8.42
N LYS A 58 -4.73 8.29 -7.90
CA LYS A 58 -4.49 8.49 -6.47
C LYS A 58 -5.69 8.04 -5.63
N LYS A 59 -6.90 8.45 -6.01
CA LYS A 59 -8.12 8.09 -5.29
C LYS A 59 -8.36 6.58 -5.35
N ARG A 60 -8.12 5.97 -6.50
CA ARG A 60 -8.25 4.52 -6.67
C ARG A 60 -7.22 3.74 -5.84
N VAL A 61 -5.97 4.23 -5.75
CA VAL A 61 -4.94 3.65 -4.88
C VAL A 61 -5.31 3.82 -3.40
N GLU A 62 -5.89 4.96 -3.00
CA GLU A 62 -6.41 5.17 -1.64
C GLU A 62 -7.53 4.18 -1.29
N GLU A 63 -8.48 3.96 -2.19
CA GLU A 63 -9.55 2.96 -2.03
C GLU A 63 -8.96 1.54 -1.86
N ILE A 64 -8.05 1.12 -2.75
CA ILE A 64 -7.41 -0.20 -2.67
C ILE A 64 -6.63 -0.36 -1.35
N LEU A 65 -5.93 0.68 -0.92
CA LEU A 65 -5.19 0.66 0.34
C LEU A 65 -6.14 0.50 1.53
N GLN A 66 -7.27 1.22 1.55
CA GLN A 66 -8.29 1.09 2.59
C GLN A 66 -8.89 -0.32 2.59
N ASP A 67 -9.32 -0.83 1.44
CA ASP A 67 -9.87 -2.19 1.32
C ASP A 67 -8.87 -3.25 1.80
N THR A 68 -7.57 -3.05 1.54
CA THR A 68 -6.51 -3.96 1.99
C THR A 68 -6.38 -3.93 3.50
N TRP A 69 -6.45 -2.76 4.13
CA TRP A 69 -6.43 -2.65 5.59
C TRP A 69 -7.68 -3.22 6.26
N GLU A 70 -8.86 -3.02 5.68
CA GLU A 70 -10.13 -3.53 6.24
C GLU A 70 -10.25 -5.06 6.14
N SER A 71 -9.59 -5.67 5.15
CA SER A 71 -9.53 -7.13 4.98
C SER A 71 -8.24 -7.75 5.53
N ALA A 72 -7.55 -7.09 6.47
CA ALA A 72 -6.30 -7.59 7.05
C ALA A 72 -6.43 -9.02 7.61
N ASP A 73 -7.56 -9.35 8.23
CA ASP A 73 -7.82 -10.67 8.80
C ASP A 73 -7.85 -11.79 7.74
N ASP A 74 -8.10 -11.46 6.45
CA ASP A 74 -8.20 -12.44 5.36
C ASP A 74 -6.83 -12.78 4.72
N TRP A 75 -5.86 -11.86 4.78
CA TRP A 75 -4.55 -12.02 4.13
C TRP A 75 -3.36 -12.00 5.08
N PHE A 76 -3.55 -11.54 6.31
CA PHE A 76 -2.55 -11.51 7.37
C PHE A 76 -2.90 -12.54 8.46
N CYS A 77 -2.59 -13.80 8.21
CA CYS A 77 -2.74 -14.94 9.14
C CYS A 77 -1.39 -15.54 9.52
#